data_AF-A0A4Q2E184-F1
#
_entry.id   AF-A0A4Q2E184-F1
#
_cell.length_a   1.000
_cell.length_b   1.000
_cell.length_c   1.000
_cell.angle_alpha   90.00
_cell.angle_beta   90.00
_cell.angle_gamma   90.00
#
_symmetry.space_group_name_H-M   'P 1'
#
loop_
_entity.id
_entity.type
_entity.pdbx_description
1 polymer ?
#
loop_
_entity_poly.entity_id
_entity_poly.type
_entity_poly.pdbx_seq_one_letter_code
_entity_poly.pdbx_strand_id
1 'polypeptide(L)'
;MLNPPTNGGHKPGEPEATSTTSQSGDGSSTTSSPTPSPTIQPFDYSNDKIRGVNLGGWLVLEPWITPSVFERTGNTDIVDEYTLGELMDRADAERLLLDHWESWITEDDFIAIREAGLNHVRIPLGYWSVPLTSDDTSESTSPDPYVPGAWTYLLRGLTWARKHGIHTIVDIHGAPLSQNGYDNSGQRTGSPRWALDSAAVARTVATVRYIAENLGGMIDVLELLNEPAGFRGDDWASAIRQYWLDGYDAVRDAAGSEIKIMIGDAFLGVNVSVLDHFRISYAVSLLTRILHIALAELPGPT
;
A
#
# COMPACT_ATOMS: atom_id res chain seq x y z
N MET A 1 -33.11 5.30 9.86
CA MET A 1 -34.53 5.18 9.45
C MET A 1 -35.28 6.38 9.99
N LEU A 2 -35.88 7.19 9.12
CA LEU A 2 -37.13 7.96 9.32
C LEU A 2 -37.41 8.72 8.01
N ASN A 3 -38.48 8.31 7.32
CA ASN A 3 -39.20 8.99 6.23
C ASN A 3 -40.69 8.85 6.58
N PRO A 4 -41.64 9.56 5.94
CA PRO A 4 -41.75 10.98 5.57
C PRO A 4 -43.15 11.52 6.01
N PRO A 5 -43.67 12.62 5.43
CA PRO A 5 -45.11 12.67 5.19
C PRO A 5 -45.45 12.85 3.70
N THR A 6 -46.43 12.04 3.30
CA THR A 6 -47.14 12.03 2.02
C THR A 6 -48.19 13.14 1.97
N ASN A 7 -48.59 13.57 0.77
CA ASN A 7 -49.95 14.04 0.57
C ASN A 7 -50.49 13.79 -0.84
N GLY A 8 -51.47 12.88 -0.89
CA GLY A 8 -52.81 13.04 -1.49
C GLY A 8 -52.93 13.64 -2.88
N GLY A 9 -53.36 12.82 -3.84
CA GLY A 9 -53.73 13.24 -5.19
C GLY A 9 -55.19 13.69 -5.35
N HIS A 10 -55.45 14.33 -6.50
CA HIS A 10 -56.73 14.30 -7.19
C HIS A 10 -56.55 14.72 -8.66
N LYS A 11 -56.93 13.83 -9.59
CA LYS A 11 -57.32 14.13 -10.99
C LYS A 11 -58.86 14.25 -10.99
N PRO A 12 -59.52 15.05 -11.87
CA PRO A 12 -59.65 14.68 -13.29
C PRO A 12 -59.88 15.85 -14.29
N GLY A 13 -59.83 15.52 -15.59
CA GLY A 13 -60.51 16.27 -16.66
C GLY A 13 -59.68 16.52 -17.93
N GLU A 14 -59.82 15.65 -18.94
CA GLU A 14 -59.57 16.01 -20.35
C GLU A 14 -60.70 16.90 -20.87
N PRO A 15 -60.44 17.74 -21.89
CA PRO A 15 -60.92 17.36 -23.22
C PRO A 15 -60.02 17.77 -24.42
N GLU A 16 -60.16 16.96 -25.47
CA GLU A 16 -60.16 17.23 -26.93
C GLU A 16 -58.99 17.92 -27.66
N ALA A 17 -58.79 17.38 -28.86
CA ALA A 17 -57.69 17.62 -29.78
C ALA A 17 -57.84 18.89 -30.63
N THR A 18 -56.72 19.47 -31.04
CA THR A 18 -56.64 20.21 -32.31
C THR A 18 -55.22 20.11 -32.87
N SER A 19 -55.15 19.81 -34.17
CA SER A 19 -53.94 19.64 -34.95
C SER A 19 -53.25 20.97 -35.25
N THR A 20 -51.92 20.98 -35.24
CA THR A 20 -51.15 21.91 -36.09
C THR A 20 -49.79 21.29 -36.42
N THR A 21 -49.51 21.24 -37.72
CA THR A 21 -48.28 20.72 -38.32
C THR A 21 -47.24 21.84 -38.37
N SER A 22 -46.00 21.57 -37.95
CA SER A 22 -44.82 22.32 -38.43
C SER A 22 -43.52 21.52 -38.23
N GLN A 23 -42.66 21.63 -39.24
CA GLN A 23 -41.49 20.82 -39.55
C GLN A 23 -40.27 21.01 -38.62
N SER A 24 -39.49 19.92 -38.54
CA SER A 24 -38.02 19.81 -38.54
C SER A 24 -37.16 20.66 -37.59
N GLY A 25 -36.42 19.96 -36.73
CA GLY A 25 -35.20 20.44 -36.08
C GLY A 25 -34.48 19.25 -35.45
N ASP A 26 -33.59 18.62 -36.22
CA ASP A 26 -32.74 17.51 -35.78
C ASP A 26 -31.65 18.06 -34.84
N GLY A 27 -31.85 17.86 -33.54
CA GLY A 27 -30.92 18.24 -32.48
C GLY A 27 -30.32 16.99 -31.86
N SER A 28 -29.33 16.40 -32.52
CA SER A 28 -28.53 15.29 -31.99
C SER A 28 -27.80 15.75 -30.72
N SER A 29 -28.34 15.42 -29.56
CA SER A 29 -27.61 15.52 -28.30
C SER A 29 -26.63 14.35 -28.23
N THR A 30 -25.39 14.58 -28.67
CA THR A 30 -24.30 13.66 -28.38
C THR A 30 -24.00 13.71 -26.89
N THR A 31 -24.64 12.82 -26.13
CA THR A 31 -24.15 12.41 -24.81
C THR A 31 -22.78 11.79 -25.01
N SER A 32 -21.72 12.54 -24.70
CA SER A 32 -20.38 12.01 -24.62
C SER A 32 -20.33 10.99 -23.48
N SER A 33 -20.33 9.71 -23.83
CA SER A 33 -19.99 8.64 -22.90
C SER A 33 -18.64 8.93 -22.25
N PRO A 34 -18.47 8.75 -20.92
CA PRO A 34 -17.17 8.90 -20.29
C PRO A 34 -16.20 7.92 -20.98
N THR A 35 -15.09 8.45 -21.49
CA THR A 35 -13.99 7.63 -22.00
C THR A 35 -13.59 6.65 -20.88
N PRO A 36 -13.58 5.33 -21.11
CA PRO A 36 -13.14 4.39 -20.08
C PRO A 36 -11.72 4.78 -19.66
N SER A 37 -11.50 4.96 -18.36
CA SER A 37 -10.14 5.12 -17.82
C SER A 37 -9.27 4.00 -18.39
N PRO A 38 -8.09 4.30 -18.95
CA PRO A 38 -7.26 3.28 -19.56
C PRO A 38 -6.96 2.20 -18.51
N THR A 39 -7.41 0.98 -18.78
CA THR A 39 -7.00 -0.19 -18.01
C THR A 39 -5.55 -0.45 -18.38
N ILE A 40 -4.65 -0.31 -17.40
CA ILE A 40 -3.25 -0.74 -17.54
C ILE A 40 -3.27 -2.21 -17.99
N GLN A 41 -2.59 -2.51 -19.10
CA GLN A 41 -2.46 -3.89 -19.55
C GLN A 41 -1.62 -4.67 -18.54
N PRO A 42 -1.97 -5.92 -18.19
CA PRO A 42 -1.17 -6.73 -17.28
C PRO A 42 0.30 -6.79 -17.72
N PHE A 43 1.22 -6.62 -16.76
CA PHE A 43 2.65 -6.68 -17.04
C PHE A 43 3.13 -8.12 -17.30
N ASP A 44 3.94 -8.32 -18.34
CA ASP A 44 4.53 -9.63 -18.64
C ASP A 44 5.83 -9.82 -17.84
N TYR A 45 5.70 -10.28 -16.59
CA TYR A 45 6.84 -10.56 -15.72
C TYR A 45 7.80 -11.66 -16.24
N SER A 46 7.44 -12.43 -17.28
CA SER A 46 8.35 -13.40 -17.91
C SER A 46 9.28 -12.77 -18.93
N ASN A 47 8.82 -11.75 -19.65
CA ASN A 47 9.52 -11.24 -20.84
C ASN A 47 9.94 -9.76 -20.69
N ASP A 48 9.20 -8.98 -19.92
CA ASP A 48 9.45 -7.55 -19.74
C ASP A 48 10.29 -7.28 -18.50
N LYS A 49 11.02 -6.16 -18.53
CA LYS A 49 11.89 -5.72 -17.43
C LYS A 49 11.21 -4.67 -16.58
N ILE A 50 11.16 -4.93 -15.27
CA ILE A 50 10.81 -3.92 -14.27
C ILE A 50 11.89 -2.82 -14.30
N ARG A 51 11.44 -1.58 -14.41
CA ARG A 51 12.23 -0.35 -14.23
C ARG A 51 11.43 0.53 -13.29
N GLY A 52 11.70 0.40 -12.01
CA GLY A 52 10.92 1.08 -10.99
C GLY A 52 11.76 1.79 -9.95
N VAL A 53 11.06 2.52 -9.10
CA VAL A 53 11.60 3.24 -7.94
C VAL A 53 10.81 2.88 -6.69
N ASN A 54 11.44 3.00 -5.52
CA ASN A 54 10.74 2.90 -4.25
C ASN A 54 10.20 4.28 -3.86
N LEU A 55 8.98 4.34 -3.34
CA LEU A 55 8.42 5.53 -2.71
C LEU A 55 8.76 5.53 -1.21
N GLY A 56 10.06 5.42 -0.92
CA GLY A 56 10.60 5.32 0.44
C GLY A 56 10.37 6.58 1.28
N GLY A 57 10.28 6.42 2.60
CA GLY A 57 10.01 7.51 3.53
C GLY A 57 8.58 8.06 3.46
N TRP A 58 7.68 7.53 2.61
CA TRP A 58 6.32 8.05 2.47
C TRP A 58 5.37 7.52 3.54
N LEU A 59 4.98 6.24 3.45
CA LEU A 59 4.00 5.62 4.35
C LEU A 59 4.66 4.85 5.51
N VAL A 60 5.99 4.80 5.51
CA VAL A 60 6.84 4.38 6.63
C VAL A 60 7.99 5.37 6.70
N LEU A 61 8.15 6.04 7.84
CA LEU A 61 9.18 7.04 8.03
C LEU A 61 10.56 6.40 8.24
N GLU A 62 11.56 6.96 7.58
CA GLU A 62 12.96 6.57 7.73
C GLU A 62 13.79 7.85 8.00
N PRO A 63 14.46 7.97 9.16
CA PRO A 63 15.20 9.19 9.52
C PRO A 63 16.27 9.59 8.49
N TRP A 64 16.86 8.62 7.82
CA TRP A 64 17.88 8.86 6.81
C TRP A 64 17.32 9.31 5.44
N ILE A 65 16.03 9.10 5.18
CA ILE A 65 15.33 9.59 3.98
C ILE A 65 14.66 10.94 4.25
N THR A 66 14.02 11.06 5.41
CA THR A 66 13.17 12.21 5.80
C THR A 66 13.66 12.87 7.08
N PRO A 67 14.95 13.27 7.17
CA PRO A 67 15.54 13.78 8.42
C PRO A 67 14.77 14.98 8.99
N SER A 68 14.24 15.85 8.13
CA SER A 68 13.47 17.03 8.55
C SER A 68 12.21 16.67 9.33
N VAL A 69 11.59 15.49 9.11
CA VAL A 69 10.44 15.02 9.89
C VAL A 69 10.84 14.81 11.34
N PHE A 70 11.98 14.16 11.55
CA PHE A 70 12.51 13.84 12.88
C PHE A 70 13.11 15.07 13.57
N GLU A 71 13.79 15.95 12.83
CA GLU A 71 14.31 17.21 13.36
C GLU A 71 13.21 18.13 13.89
N ARG A 72 12.06 18.21 13.20
CA ARG A 72 10.90 19.02 13.62
C ARG A 72 10.29 18.58 14.94
N THR A 73 10.53 17.33 15.36
CA THR A 73 10.04 16.85 16.66
C THR A 73 10.75 17.53 17.83
N GLY A 74 11.97 18.05 17.62
CA GLY A 74 12.80 18.62 18.67
C GLY A 74 13.24 17.61 19.73
N ASN A 75 13.04 16.30 19.50
CA ASN A 75 13.34 15.24 20.45
C ASN A 75 14.23 14.16 19.80
N THR A 76 15.47 14.06 20.25
CA THR A 76 16.46 13.11 19.72
C THR A 76 16.19 11.65 20.10
N ASP A 77 15.28 11.41 21.05
CA ASP A 77 14.86 10.06 21.43
C ASP A 77 13.83 9.47 20.44
N ILE A 78 13.29 10.30 19.53
CA ILE A 78 12.46 9.85 18.40
C ILE A 78 13.39 9.41 17.26
N VAL A 79 13.55 8.11 17.11
CA VAL A 79 14.52 7.48 16.19
C VAL A 79 13.86 6.64 15.09
N ASP A 80 12.54 6.48 15.15
CA ASP A 80 11.71 5.72 14.23
C ASP A 80 10.23 6.13 14.40
N GLU A 81 9.33 5.56 13.61
CA GLU A 81 7.90 5.88 13.66
C GLU A 81 7.22 5.36 14.94
N TYR A 82 7.74 4.29 15.56
CA TYR A 82 7.26 3.76 16.83
C TYR A 82 7.47 4.77 17.96
N THR A 83 8.71 5.22 18.16
CA THR A 83 9.08 6.23 19.16
C THR A 83 8.46 7.58 18.87
N LEU A 84 8.20 7.92 17.61
CA LEU A 84 7.39 9.09 17.24
C LEU A 84 6.00 9.00 17.86
N GLY A 85 5.31 7.86 17.68
CA GLY A 85 4.00 7.61 18.26
C GLY A 85 3.99 7.54 19.79
N GLU A 86 5.08 7.09 20.41
CA GLU A 86 5.19 7.01 21.87
C GLU A 86 5.49 8.36 22.54
N LEU A 87 6.37 9.16 21.94
CA LEU A 87 7.00 10.29 22.61
C LEU A 87 6.42 11.64 22.21
N MET A 88 5.70 11.73 21.09
CA MET A 88 4.99 12.95 20.71
C MET A 88 3.59 13.00 21.32
N ASP A 89 3.08 14.22 21.52
CA ASP A 89 1.64 14.39 21.71
C ASP A 89 0.89 13.84 20.50
N ARG A 90 -0.21 13.11 20.75
CA ARG A 90 -0.95 12.41 19.71
C ARG A 90 -1.47 13.34 18.61
N ALA A 91 -1.99 14.52 18.97
CA ALA A 91 -2.54 15.45 17.99
C ALA A 91 -1.44 16.11 17.15
N ASP A 92 -0.26 16.32 17.74
CA ASP A 92 0.91 16.84 17.04
C ASP A 92 1.52 15.79 16.09
N ALA A 93 1.60 14.52 16.52
CA ALA A 93 2.02 13.41 15.68
C ALA A 93 1.09 13.21 14.48
N GLU A 94 -0.24 13.23 14.71
CA GLU A 94 -1.25 13.17 13.66
C GLU A 94 -1.10 14.30 12.65
N ARG A 95 -0.96 15.56 13.11
CA ARG A 95 -0.76 16.70 12.22
C ARG A 95 0.52 16.57 11.40
N LEU A 96 1.63 16.20 12.05
CA LEU A 96 2.92 16.04 11.40
C LEU A 96 2.88 14.96 10.31
N LEU A 97 2.23 13.82 10.57
CA LEU A 97 2.11 12.73 9.61
C LEU A 97 1.14 13.04 8.48
N LEU A 98 0.02 13.72 8.76
CA LEU A 98 -0.90 14.18 7.73
C LEU A 98 -0.22 15.16 6.76
N ASP A 99 0.50 16.15 7.28
CA ASP A 99 1.24 17.10 6.45
C ASP A 99 2.30 16.39 5.61
N HIS A 100 2.99 15.39 6.18
CA HIS A 100 3.99 14.58 5.49
C HIS A 100 3.38 13.72 4.38
N TRP A 101 2.34 12.93 4.69
CA TRP A 101 1.70 12.06 3.71
C TRP A 101 1.05 12.86 2.56
N GLU A 102 0.60 14.09 2.82
CA GLU A 102 0.02 14.98 1.82
C GLU A 102 1.05 15.54 0.84
N SER A 103 2.27 15.81 1.30
CA SER A 103 3.25 16.60 0.55
C SER A 103 4.50 15.84 0.09
N TRP A 104 4.85 14.70 0.71
CA TRP A 104 6.06 13.96 0.39
C TRP A 104 6.01 13.28 -0.98
N ILE A 105 4.88 12.65 -1.29
CA ILE A 105 4.59 12.07 -2.62
C ILE A 105 3.24 12.59 -3.09
N THR A 106 3.25 13.14 -4.28
CA THR A 106 2.12 13.76 -4.96
C THR A 106 1.87 13.11 -6.33
N GLU A 107 0.82 13.54 -7.03
CA GLU A 107 0.59 13.07 -8.40
C GLU A 107 1.72 13.48 -9.35
N ASP A 108 2.36 14.62 -9.12
CA ASP A 108 3.45 15.13 -9.96
C ASP A 108 4.66 14.18 -9.95
N ASP A 109 4.90 13.48 -8.83
CA ASP A 109 5.93 12.45 -8.74
C ASP A 109 5.63 11.26 -9.66
N PHE A 110 4.36 10.83 -9.76
CA PHE A 110 3.95 9.77 -10.67
C PHE A 110 4.07 10.20 -12.14
N ILE A 111 3.79 11.46 -12.46
CA ILE A 111 4.04 12.03 -13.79
C ILE A 111 5.53 11.98 -14.10
N ALA A 112 6.39 12.46 -13.20
CA ALA A 112 7.83 12.48 -13.37
C ALA A 112 8.43 11.05 -13.52
N ILE A 113 7.95 10.09 -12.72
CA ILE A 113 8.33 8.68 -12.82
C ILE A 113 8.00 8.14 -14.21
N ARG A 114 6.80 8.43 -14.72
CA ARG A 114 6.40 8.00 -16.05
C ARG A 114 7.23 8.66 -17.16
N GLU A 115 7.45 9.97 -17.07
CA GLU A 115 8.25 10.75 -18.02
C GLU A 115 9.72 10.32 -18.05
N ALA A 116 10.26 9.86 -16.91
CA ALA A 116 11.58 9.24 -16.82
C ALA A 116 11.67 7.86 -17.49
N GLY A 117 10.56 7.33 -18.01
CA GLY A 117 10.49 6.03 -18.69
C GLY A 117 10.45 4.84 -17.74
N LEU A 118 10.12 5.06 -16.47
CA LEU A 118 9.89 4.00 -15.49
C LEU A 118 8.48 3.41 -15.67
N ASN A 119 8.31 2.18 -15.21
CA ASN A 119 7.08 1.41 -15.38
C ASN A 119 6.52 0.83 -14.08
N HIS A 120 7.25 0.92 -12.96
CA HIS A 120 6.80 0.42 -11.66
C HIS A 120 7.11 1.39 -10.52
N VAL A 121 6.29 1.34 -9.48
CA VAL A 121 6.64 1.83 -8.14
C VAL A 121 6.50 0.72 -7.12
N ARG A 122 7.40 0.73 -6.13
CA ARG A 122 7.28 -0.08 -4.91
C ARG A 122 6.91 0.84 -3.75
N ILE A 123 5.84 0.51 -3.04
CA ILE A 123 5.23 1.33 -1.99
C ILE A 123 5.35 0.58 -0.66
N PRO A 124 6.33 0.92 0.18
CA PRO A 124 6.42 0.47 1.57
C PRO A 124 5.18 0.86 2.37
N LEU A 125 4.61 -0.07 3.13
CA LEU A 125 3.47 0.16 4.01
C LEU A 125 3.67 -0.56 5.35
N GLY A 126 3.54 0.16 6.46
CA GLY A 126 3.56 -0.43 7.80
C GLY A 126 2.23 -1.11 8.16
N TYR A 127 2.28 -2.24 8.87
CA TYR A 127 1.07 -2.98 9.27
C TYR A 127 0.08 -2.12 10.07
N TRP A 128 0.57 -1.12 10.81
CA TRP A 128 -0.22 -0.20 11.64
C TRP A 128 -1.17 0.68 10.84
N SER A 129 -0.94 0.83 9.53
CA SER A 129 -1.82 1.58 8.65
C SER A 129 -2.91 0.72 8.02
N VAL A 130 -2.82 -0.61 8.06
CA VAL A 130 -3.83 -1.50 7.46
C VAL A 130 -5.06 -1.56 8.38
N PRO A 131 -6.27 -1.22 7.89
CA PRO A 131 -7.46 -1.06 8.73
C PRO A 131 -8.14 -2.39 9.07
N LEU A 132 -7.36 -3.32 9.63
CA LEU A 132 -7.84 -4.60 10.16
C LEU A 132 -8.74 -4.39 11.38
N THR A 133 -9.83 -5.15 11.40
CA THR A 133 -10.79 -5.22 12.50
C THR A 133 -10.75 -6.60 13.16
N SER A 134 -11.49 -6.77 14.25
CA SER A 134 -11.65 -8.07 14.92
C SER A 134 -12.38 -9.12 14.07
N ASP A 135 -13.04 -8.71 13.00
CA ASP A 135 -13.71 -9.64 12.07
C ASP A 135 -12.68 -10.31 11.13
N ASP A 136 -11.52 -9.68 10.94
CA ASP A 136 -10.46 -10.14 10.04
C ASP A 136 -9.47 -11.09 10.72
N THR A 137 -9.33 -11.03 12.04
CA THR A 137 -8.35 -11.82 12.79
C THR A 137 -8.69 -11.96 14.27
N SER A 138 -8.28 -13.08 14.89
CA SER A 138 -8.31 -13.29 16.33
C SER A 138 -7.22 -12.53 17.09
N GLU A 139 -6.21 -12.03 16.38
CA GLU A 139 -5.07 -11.33 16.98
C GLU A 139 -5.39 -9.86 17.27
N SER A 140 -4.60 -9.23 18.14
CA SER A 140 -4.75 -7.80 18.44
C SER A 140 -4.74 -6.96 17.17
N THR A 141 -5.69 -6.03 17.07
CA THR A 141 -5.75 -5.05 15.98
C THR A 141 -5.24 -3.66 16.30
N SER A 142 -4.70 -3.48 17.51
CA SER A 142 -4.19 -2.18 17.92
C SER A 142 -2.99 -1.76 17.04
N PRO A 143 -3.02 -0.53 16.48
CA PRO A 143 -1.87 0.08 15.86
C PRO A 143 -0.96 0.77 16.88
N ASP A 144 -1.29 0.78 18.18
CA ASP A 144 -0.50 1.54 19.16
C ASP A 144 0.96 1.05 19.21
N PRO A 145 1.93 1.97 19.38
CA PRO A 145 1.77 3.42 19.60
C PRO A 145 1.67 4.24 18.30
N TYR A 146 1.70 3.59 17.13
CA TYR A 146 1.69 4.27 15.84
C TYR A 146 0.41 5.10 15.63
N VAL A 147 0.53 6.08 14.74
CA VAL A 147 -0.60 6.84 14.23
C VAL A 147 -1.07 6.20 12.92
N PRO A 148 -2.28 5.61 12.87
CA PRO A 148 -2.82 5.06 11.63
C PRO A 148 -3.31 6.18 10.71
N GLY A 149 -3.42 5.90 9.41
CA GLY A 149 -4.01 6.83 8.43
C GLY A 149 -3.41 6.75 7.03
N ALA A 150 -2.20 6.17 6.90
CA ALA A 150 -1.49 6.09 5.62
C ALA A 150 -2.25 5.27 4.54
N TRP A 151 -3.20 4.42 4.93
CA TRP A 151 -4.04 3.65 3.98
C TRP A 151 -4.76 4.52 2.94
N THR A 152 -5.31 5.67 3.34
CA THR A 152 -5.98 6.58 2.40
C THR A 152 -5.00 7.13 1.36
N TYR A 153 -3.75 7.37 1.76
CA TYR A 153 -2.69 7.86 0.89
C TYR A 153 -2.16 6.76 -0.03
N LEU A 154 -2.09 5.50 0.43
CA LEU A 154 -1.87 4.34 -0.43
C LEU A 154 -2.92 4.29 -1.55
N LEU A 155 -4.22 4.33 -1.22
CA LEU A 155 -5.29 4.28 -2.22
C LEU A 155 -5.18 5.42 -3.25
N ARG A 156 -4.79 6.62 -2.79
CA ARG A 156 -4.53 7.77 -3.65
C ARG A 156 -3.33 7.52 -4.58
N GLY A 157 -2.22 7.01 -4.05
CA GLY A 157 -1.06 6.61 -4.83
C GLY A 157 -1.36 5.56 -5.89
N LEU A 158 -2.14 4.52 -5.55
CA LEU A 158 -2.59 3.49 -6.50
C LEU A 158 -3.48 4.09 -7.60
N THR A 159 -4.30 5.09 -7.26
CA THR A 159 -5.12 5.81 -8.26
C THR A 159 -4.25 6.60 -9.23
N TRP A 160 -3.21 7.29 -8.74
CA TRP A 160 -2.24 7.99 -9.59
C TRP A 160 -1.43 7.03 -10.46
N ALA A 161 -0.96 5.91 -9.89
CA ALA A 161 -0.26 4.87 -10.62
C ALA A 161 -1.08 4.37 -11.82
N ARG A 162 -2.36 4.04 -11.56
CA ARG A 162 -3.30 3.60 -12.60
C ARG A 162 -3.50 4.66 -13.68
N LYS A 163 -3.69 5.93 -13.27
CA LYS A 163 -3.90 7.06 -14.19
C LYS A 163 -2.71 7.27 -15.13
N HIS A 164 -1.49 7.05 -14.65
CA HIS A 164 -0.24 7.30 -15.39
C HIS A 164 0.40 6.06 -16.01
N GLY A 165 -0.28 4.91 -15.99
CA GLY A 165 0.24 3.70 -16.62
C GLY A 165 1.44 3.08 -15.88
N ILE A 166 1.48 3.21 -14.56
CA ILE A 166 2.53 2.69 -13.69
C ILE A 166 2.00 1.49 -12.91
N HIS A 167 2.73 0.38 -12.95
CA HIS A 167 2.44 -0.82 -12.17
C HIS A 167 2.90 -0.68 -10.73
N THR A 168 2.29 -1.41 -9.81
CA THR A 168 2.49 -1.22 -8.37
C THR A 168 2.88 -2.51 -7.66
N ILE A 169 3.90 -2.39 -6.82
CA ILE A 169 4.29 -3.38 -5.80
C ILE A 169 3.93 -2.76 -4.45
N VAL A 170 2.98 -3.35 -3.74
CA VAL A 170 2.71 -2.99 -2.33
C VAL A 170 3.53 -3.92 -1.45
N ASP A 171 4.25 -3.35 -0.49
CA ASP A 171 5.21 -4.06 0.35
C ASP A 171 4.85 -3.89 1.82
N ILE A 172 4.67 -5.00 2.54
CA ILE A 172 4.57 -4.95 4.00
C ILE A 172 5.96 -4.68 4.56
N HIS A 173 6.22 -3.41 4.88
CA HIS A 173 7.55 -2.95 5.22
C HIS A 173 7.89 -3.10 6.71
N GLY A 174 6.85 -3.15 7.55
CA GLY A 174 6.97 -3.33 8.99
C GLY A 174 5.94 -4.33 9.50
N ALA A 175 6.38 -5.25 10.36
CA ALA A 175 5.52 -6.21 11.04
C ALA A 175 5.49 -5.97 12.57
N PRO A 176 4.46 -6.46 13.29
CA PRO A 176 4.41 -6.34 14.74
C PRO A 176 5.66 -6.93 15.39
N LEU A 177 6.19 -6.23 16.39
CA LEU A 177 7.42 -6.59 17.12
C LEU A 177 8.71 -6.61 16.27
N SER A 178 8.66 -6.01 15.07
CA SER A 178 9.74 -5.91 14.08
C SER A 178 10.31 -7.23 13.60
N GLN A 179 10.43 -7.35 12.27
CA GLN A 179 11.03 -8.49 11.58
C GLN A 179 12.55 -8.37 11.42
N ASN A 180 13.17 -7.24 11.78
CA ASN A 180 14.62 -7.04 11.59
C ASN A 180 15.30 -6.20 12.68
N GLY A 181 14.56 -5.39 13.42
CA GLY A 181 15.05 -4.47 14.45
C GLY A 181 15.60 -3.15 13.90
N TYR A 182 15.39 -2.87 12.62
CA TYR A 182 15.80 -1.62 11.95
C TYR A 182 14.69 -0.58 12.02
N ASP A 183 15.08 0.70 11.90
CA ASP A 183 14.16 1.83 11.85
C ASP A 183 13.15 1.71 10.69
N ASN A 184 13.58 1.21 9.53
CA ASN A 184 12.71 0.97 8.37
C ASN A 184 11.55 -0.01 8.61
N SER A 185 11.61 -0.85 9.65
CA SER A 185 10.47 -1.70 10.05
C SER A 185 9.41 -0.96 10.87
N GLY A 186 9.63 0.33 11.17
CA GLY A 186 8.83 1.15 12.08
C GLY A 186 9.35 1.13 13.53
N GLN A 187 10.04 0.07 13.95
CA GLN A 187 10.53 -0.09 15.32
C GLN A 187 11.99 -0.58 15.34
N ARG A 188 12.91 0.35 15.57
CA ARG A 188 14.31 0.07 15.85
C ARG A 188 14.44 -0.55 17.23
N THR A 189 14.92 -1.78 17.28
CA THR A 189 15.11 -2.51 18.53
C THR A 189 16.29 -3.47 18.47
N GLY A 190 17.03 -3.57 19.58
CA GLY A 190 18.08 -4.57 19.74
C GLY A 190 17.54 -5.99 19.92
N SER A 191 16.24 -6.16 20.13
CA SER A 191 15.60 -7.46 20.40
C SER A 191 14.28 -7.57 19.66
N PRO A 192 14.28 -7.62 18.31
CA PRO A 192 13.07 -7.86 17.54
C PRO A 192 12.53 -9.25 17.86
N ARG A 193 11.21 -9.41 17.81
CA ARG A 193 10.52 -10.63 18.27
C ARG A 193 9.50 -11.19 17.30
N TRP A 194 9.24 -10.56 16.15
CA TRP A 194 8.22 -11.00 15.20
C TRP A 194 8.26 -12.52 14.92
N ALA A 195 9.41 -13.07 14.51
CA ALA A 195 9.54 -14.48 14.16
C ALA A 195 9.45 -15.44 15.37
N LEU A 196 9.50 -14.91 16.60
CA LEU A 196 9.45 -15.67 17.85
C LEU A 196 8.08 -15.55 18.53
N ASP A 197 7.12 -14.87 17.90
CA ASP A 197 5.80 -14.61 18.44
C ASP A 197 4.73 -15.00 17.40
N SER A 198 4.02 -16.09 17.68
CA SER A 198 3.03 -16.62 16.74
C SER A 198 1.86 -15.67 16.49
N ALA A 199 1.50 -14.83 17.46
CA ALA A 199 0.45 -13.83 17.29
C ALA A 199 0.91 -12.71 16.35
N ALA A 200 2.17 -12.27 16.45
CA ALA A 200 2.76 -11.31 15.53
C ALA A 200 2.80 -11.84 14.08
N VAL A 201 3.21 -13.10 13.89
CA VAL A 201 3.21 -13.75 12.57
C VAL A 201 1.79 -13.87 12.02
N ALA A 202 0.84 -14.38 12.82
CA ALA A 202 -0.56 -14.53 12.41
C ALA A 202 -1.20 -13.18 12.05
N ARG A 203 -0.91 -12.12 12.82
CA ARG A 203 -1.32 -10.75 12.52
C ARG A 203 -0.76 -10.25 11.18
N THR A 204 0.48 -10.63 10.85
CA THR A 204 1.11 -10.27 9.57
C THR A 204 0.47 -11.03 8.41
N VAL A 205 0.08 -12.30 8.61
CA VAL A 205 -0.71 -13.08 7.61
C VAL A 205 -2.08 -12.44 7.37
N ALA A 206 -2.79 -12.04 8.43
CA ALA A 206 -4.06 -11.33 8.30
C ALA A 206 -3.91 -10.00 7.54
N THR A 207 -2.78 -9.31 7.74
CA THR A 207 -2.46 -8.06 7.04
C THR A 207 -2.32 -8.27 5.53
N VAL A 208 -1.55 -9.27 5.08
CA VAL A 208 -1.42 -9.56 3.65
C VAL A 208 -2.73 -10.05 3.03
N ARG A 209 -3.51 -10.84 3.78
CA ARG A 209 -4.84 -11.29 3.36
C ARG A 209 -5.77 -10.09 3.11
N TYR A 210 -5.86 -9.18 4.07
CA TYR A 210 -6.72 -8.00 3.97
C TYR A 210 -6.37 -7.15 2.74
N ILE A 211 -5.07 -6.94 2.49
CA ILE A 211 -4.62 -6.21 1.30
C ILE A 211 -5.05 -6.94 0.02
N ALA A 212 -4.88 -8.25 -0.05
CA ALA A 212 -5.28 -9.02 -1.23
C ALA A 212 -6.81 -8.95 -1.48
N GLU A 213 -7.63 -9.05 -0.43
CA GLU A 213 -9.09 -8.98 -0.52
C GLU A 213 -9.58 -7.60 -0.95
N ASN A 214 -8.95 -6.53 -0.46
CA ASN A 214 -9.44 -5.16 -0.64
C ASN A 214 -8.79 -4.39 -1.80
N LEU A 215 -7.56 -4.75 -2.19
CA LEU A 215 -6.80 -4.09 -3.25
C LEU A 215 -6.62 -4.96 -4.51
N GLY A 216 -7.28 -6.12 -4.57
CA GLY A 216 -7.34 -6.96 -5.78
C GLY A 216 -7.74 -6.13 -7.01
N GLY A 217 -6.96 -6.25 -8.09
CA GLY A 217 -7.15 -5.48 -9.32
C GLY A 217 -6.69 -4.02 -9.27
N MET A 218 -6.22 -3.53 -8.12
CA MET A 218 -5.52 -2.23 -8.00
C MET A 218 -4.00 -2.39 -7.92
N ILE A 219 -3.51 -3.55 -7.48
CA ILE A 219 -2.08 -3.85 -7.33
C ILE A 219 -1.64 -5.00 -8.23
N ASP A 220 -0.39 -4.94 -8.72
CA ASP A 220 0.18 -5.98 -9.56
C ASP A 220 0.92 -7.04 -8.74
N VAL A 221 1.65 -6.59 -7.72
CA VAL A 221 2.47 -7.43 -6.85
C VAL A 221 2.22 -7.07 -5.38
N LEU A 222 2.09 -8.08 -4.54
CA LEU A 222 2.15 -7.96 -3.08
C LEU A 222 3.45 -8.61 -2.60
N GLU A 223 4.36 -7.80 -2.05
CA GLU A 223 5.52 -8.29 -1.32
C GLU A 223 5.13 -8.59 0.12
N LEU A 224 5.28 -9.86 0.50
CA LEU A 224 4.70 -10.37 1.74
C LEU A 224 5.32 -9.73 2.98
N LEU A 225 6.65 -9.53 3.01
CA LEU A 225 7.34 -8.88 4.11
C LEU A 225 8.75 -8.44 3.71
N ASN A 226 9.07 -7.18 3.98
CA ASN A 226 10.39 -6.61 3.73
C ASN A 226 11.46 -7.13 4.71
N GLU A 227 12.59 -7.60 4.17
CA GLU A 227 13.85 -7.84 4.89
C GLU A 227 13.72 -8.57 6.25
N PRO A 228 12.96 -9.68 6.39
CA PRO A 228 12.96 -10.41 7.65
C PRO A 228 14.36 -10.99 7.93
N ALA A 229 14.87 -10.79 9.14
CA ALA A 229 16.25 -11.08 9.50
C ALA A 229 16.51 -12.58 9.76
N GLY A 230 16.41 -13.40 8.72
CA GLY A 230 16.60 -14.86 8.80
C GLY A 230 17.97 -15.27 9.36
N PHE A 231 18.99 -14.43 9.21
CA PHE A 231 20.34 -14.64 9.76
C PHE A 231 20.39 -14.67 11.31
N ARG A 232 19.29 -14.34 12.01
CA ARG A 232 19.23 -14.36 13.48
C ARG A 232 19.22 -15.76 14.10
N GLY A 233 18.91 -16.80 13.33
CA GLY A 233 18.97 -18.20 13.79
C GLY A 233 17.97 -19.12 13.09
N ASP A 234 18.06 -20.42 13.38
CA ASP A 234 17.24 -21.43 12.71
C ASP A 234 15.73 -21.28 12.98
N ASP A 235 15.36 -20.84 14.20
CA ASP A 235 13.96 -20.56 14.54
C ASP A 235 13.39 -19.43 13.68
N TRP A 236 14.18 -18.36 13.47
CA TRP A 236 13.82 -17.24 12.59
C TRP A 236 13.67 -17.70 11.14
N ALA A 237 14.67 -18.41 10.63
CA ALA A 237 14.62 -18.93 9.27
C ALA A 237 13.41 -19.87 9.06
N SER A 238 13.05 -20.67 10.06
CA SER A 238 11.91 -21.60 9.99
C SER A 238 10.58 -20.87 10.04
N ALA A 239 10.41 -19.90 10.94
CA ALA A 239 9.22 -19.06 11.02
C ALA A 239 9.00 -18.26 9.73
N ILE A 240 10.05 -17.70 9.14
CA ILE A 240 9.98 -16.96 7.87
C ILE A 240 9.51 -17.88 6.73
N ARG A 241 10.06 -19.10 6.63
CA ARG A 241 9.64 -20.05 5.60
C ARG A 241 8.18 -20.43 5.75
N GLN A 242 7.73 -20.70 6.98
CA GLN A 242 6.33 -21.01 7.23
C GLN A 242 5.43 -19.82 6.90
N TYR A 243 5.83 -18.61 7.31
CA TYR A 243 5.12 -17.37 6.97
C TYR A 243 4.98 -17.16 5.46
N TRP A 244 6.00 -17.48 4.65
CA TRP A 244 5.87 -17.40 3.19
C TRP A 244 4.78 -18.34 2.66
N LEU A 245 4.69 -19.57 3.19
CA LEU A 245 3.66 -20.54 2.80
C LEU A 245 2.27 -20.03 3.21
N ASP A 246 2.12 -19.60 4.46
CA ASP A 246 0.85 -19.14 5.00
C ASP A 246 0.37 -17.85 4.29
N GLY A 247 1.28 -16.93 4.00
CA GLY A 247 1.01 -15.71 3.24
C GLY A 247 0.68 -16.00 1.77
N TYR A 248 1.32 -17.01 1.16
CA TYR A 248 0.97 -17.47 -0.17
C TYR A 248 -0.48 -17.97 -0.22
N ASP A 249 -0.84 -18.89 0.67
CA ASP A 249 -2.18 -19.47 0.73
C ASP A 249 -3.21 -18.39 1.03
N ALA A 250 -2.93 -17.48 1.97
CA ALA A 250 -3.81 -16.37 2.31
C ALA A 250 -4.12 -15.46 1.11
N VAL A 251 -3.11 -15.10 0.30
CA VAL A 251 -3.32 -14.28 -0.91
C VAL A 251 -4.07 -15.05 -1.98
N ARG A 252 -3.79 -16.34 -2.16
CA ARG A 252 -4.46 -17.19 -3.16
C ARG A 252 -5.93 -17.41 -2.82
N ASP A 253 -6.25 -17.62 -1.55
CA ASP A 253 -7.62 -17.74 -1.06
C ASP A 253 -8.41 -16.44 -1.22
N ALA A 254 -7.75 -15.30 -1.01
CA ALA A 254 -8.36 -13.97 -1.08
C ALA A 254 -8.59 -13.48 -2.52
N ALA A 255 -7.59 -13.62 -3.39
CA ALA A 255 -7.53 -12.93 -4.69
C ALA A 255 -7.17 -13.84 -5.87
N GLY A 256 -7.11 -15.16 -5.67
CA GLY A 256 -6.74 -16.11 -6.71
C GLY A 256 -5.33 -15.85 -7.26
N SER A 257 -5.17 -15.94 -8.59
CA SER A 257 -3.88 -15.79 -9.27
C SER A 257 -3.64 -14.41 -9.90
N GLU A 258 -4.55 -13.46 -9.65
CA GLU A 258 -4.47 -12.10 -10.21
C GLU A 258 -3.26 -11.35 -9.68
N ILE A 259 -3.06 -11.36 -8.35
CA ILE A 259 -1.93 -10.71 -7.68
C ILE A 259 -0.70 -11.62 -7.73
N LYS A 260 0.44 -11.07 -8.18
CA LYS A 260 1.74 -11.73 -8.06
C LYS A 260 2.26 -11.59 -6.64
N ILE A 261 2.92 -12.63 -6.15
CA ILE A 261 3.45 -12.67 -4.78
C ILE A 261 4.96 -12.56 -4.87
N MET A 262 5.52 -11.62 -4.12
CA MET A 262 6.95 -11.43 -3.97
C MET A 262 7.37 -11.79 -2.54
N ILE A 263 8.48 -12.49 -2.41
CA ILE A 263 9.12 -12.82 -1.13
C ILE A 263 10.57 -12.38 -1.15
N GLY A 264 11.05 -11.86 -0.03
CA GLY A 264 12.46 -11.55 0.17
C GLY A 264 13.30 -12.81 0.40
N ASP A 265 14.62 -12.71 0.19
CA ASP A 265 15.57 -13.81 0.45
C ASP A 265 15.90 -14.03 1.94
N ALA A 266 15.38 -13.15 2.81
CA ALA A 266 15.62 -13.14 4.25
C ALA A 266 17.11 -13.11 4.66
N PHE A 267 17.98 -12.64 3.76
CA PHE A 267 19.44 -12.66 3.87
C PHE A 267 20.03 -14.08 4.05
N LEU A 268 19.28 -15.12 3.72
CA LEU A 268 19.71 -16.52 3.83
C LEU A 268 20.42 -17.01 2.56
N GLY A 269 20.53 -16.15 1.54
CA GLY A 269 20.97 -16.51 0.21
C GLY A 269 19.92 -17.36 -0.53
N VAL A 270 20.17 -17.63 -1.81
CA VAL A 270 19.23 -18.39 -2.64
C VAL A 270 19.34 -19.89 -2.29
N ASN A 271 18.46 -20.38 -1.42
CA ASN A 271 18.31 -21.82 -1.17
C ASN A 271 17.02 -22.34 -1.85
N VAL A 272 17.20 -23.30 -2.76
CA VAL A 272 16.22 -23.70 -3.78
C VAL A 272 14.96 -24.37 -3.21
N SER A 273 15.01 -24.93 -1.99
CA SER A 273 13.90 -25.71 -1.42
C SER A 273 12.63 -24.91 -1.12
N VAL A 274 12.75 -23.63 -0.76
CA VAL A 274 11.59 -22.74 -0.56
C VAL A 274 10.99 -22.38 -1.92
N LEU A 275 11.85 -22.05 -2.88
CA LEU A 275 11.47 -21.69 -4.26
C LEU A 275 10.71 -22.80 -4.98
N ASP A 276 10.95 -24.07 -4.62
CA ASP A 276 10.24 -25.20 -5.19
C ASP A 276 8.74 -25.24 -4.84
N HIS A 277 8.34 -24.71 -3.68
CA HIS A 277 6.93 -24.51 -3.35
C HIS A 277 6.34 -23.31 -4.12
N PHE A 278 7.16 -22.28 -4.37
CA PHE A 278 6.81 -21.09 -5.13
C PHE A 278 6.93 -21.23 -6.65
N ARG A 279 6.97 -22.45 -7.22
CA ARG A 279 7.17 -22.73 -8.66
C ARG A 279 6.17 -22.08 -9.64
N ILE A 280 5.29 -21.20 -9.16
CA ILE A 280 4.34 -20.41 -9.96
C ILE A 280 4.45 -18.88 -9.65
N SER A 281 5.23 -18.44 -8.67
CA SER A 281 5.35 -17.03 -8.27
C SER A 281 6.81 -16.56 -8.34
N TYR A 282 7.03 -15.43 -9.01
CA TYR A 282 8.36 -14.87 -9.26
C TYR A 282 9.04 -14.48 -7.94
N ALA A 283 10.00 -15.29 -7.48
CA ALA A 283 10.93 -14.87 -6.45
C ALA A 283 11.94 -13.90 -7.08
N VAL A 284 11.68 -12.61 -6.98
CA VAL A 284 12.64 -11.58 -7.37
C VAL A 284 13.51 -11.27 -6.15
N SER A 285 14.67 -11.93 -6.05
CA SER A 285 15.78 -11.42 -5.24
C SER A 285 16.33 -10.19 -5.96
N LEU A 286 15.66 -9.05 -5.78
CA LEU A 286 16.26 -7.76 -6.06
C LEU A 286 17.19 -7.49 -4.89
N LEU A 287 18.46 -7.84 -5.09
CA LEU A 287 19.58 -7.27 -4.34
C LEU A 287 19.27 -5.79 -4.14
N THR A 288 19.15 -5.37 -2.88
CA THR A 288 18.98 -4.00 -2.40
C THR A 288 20.21 -3.17 -2.78
N ARG A 289 20.45 -2.96 -4.08
CA ARG A 289 21.22 -1.83 -4.59
C ARG A 289 20.21 -0.76 -4.94
N ILE A 290 19.74 -0.13 -3.87
CA ILE A 290 19.23 1.23 -3.75
C ILE A 290 19.73 2.08 -4.94
N LEU A 291 18.97 2.11 -6.04
CA LEU A 291 18.94 3.26 -6.92
C LEU A 291 17.75 4.09 -6.44
N HIS A 292 17.92 4.72 -5.27
CA HIS A 292 16.96 5.69 -4.78
C HIS A 292 17.31 7.03 -5.42
N ILE A 293 16.41 7.55 -6.25
CA ILE A 293 16.33 8.99 -6.41
C ILE A 293 15.61 9.46 -5.15
N ALA A 294 16.37 9.73 -4.10
CA ALA A 294 15.92 10.70 -3.12
C ALA A 294 15.85 12.02 -3.89
N LEU A 295 14.66 12.61 -3.99
CA LEU A 295 14.56 14.06 -4.01
C LEU A 295 15.06 14.49 -2.62
N ALA A 296 16.38 14.43 -2.42
CA ALA A 296 17.00 15.06 -1.27
C ALA A 296 16.49 16.51 -1.27
N GLU A 297 16.11 17.03 -0.10
CA GLU A 297 15.74 18.42 0.08
C GLU A 297 16.85 19.30 -0.50
N LEU A 298 16.71 19.66 -1.77
CA LEU A 298 17.61 20.60 -2.40
C LEU A 298 17.20 21.96 -1.83
N PRO A 299 18.11 22.71 -1.18
CA PRO A 299 17.78 24.04 -0.75
C PRO A 299 17.29 24.82 -1.98
N GLY A 300 16.08 25.38 -1.87
CA GLY A 300 15.50 26.20 -2.93
C GLY A 300 16.45 27.32 -3.36
N PRO A 301 16.37 27.80 -4.60
CA PRO A 301 17.28 28.81 -5.10
C PRO A 301 17.19 30.08 -4.25
N THR A 302 18.33 30.49 -3.67
CA THR A 302 18.55 31.80 -3.04
C THR A 302 18.54 32.91 -4.08
#